data_AF-A0A0D8X7M8-F1
#
_entry.id   AF-A0A0D8X7M8-F1
#
_cell.length_a   1.000
_cell.length_b   1.000
_cell.length_c   1.000
_cell.angle_alpha   90.00
_cell.angle_beta   90.00
_cell.angle_gamma   90.00
#
_symmetry.space_group_name_H-M   'P 1'
#
loop_
_entity.id
_entity.type
_entity.pdbx_description
1 polymer ?
#
loop_
_entity_poly.entity_id
_entity_poly.type
_entity_poly.pdbx_seq_one_letter_code
_entity_poly.pdbx_strand_id
1 'polypeptide(L)'
;MRSRRIGRRLDEEQPREQARFRKGFSTMDHIHTNTRLIEVSREYKKPLCLTFIDLKKAFDSVETEAVMEALTNQALPTPYIKILRELYRNFTTKITPFYKDI
;
A
#
# COMPACT_ATOMS: atom_id res chain seq x y z
N MET A 1 9.60 9.26 2.12
CA MET A 1 9.29 10.40 3.01
C MET A 1 8.32 9.91 4.08
N ARG A 2 8.74 9.71 5.35
CA ARG A 2 7.84 9.21 6.42
C ARG A 2 7.60 10.36 7.41
N SER A 3 6.39 10.92 7.40
CA SER A 3 6.01 11.97 8.35
C SER A 3 5.79 11.36 9.73
N ARG A 4 6.61 11.72 10.72
CA ARG A 4 6.47 11.24 12.11
C ARG A 4 5.17 11.69 12.77
N ARG A 5 4.49 12.70 12.21
CA ARG A 5 3.28 13.32 12.80
C ARG A 5 2.02 12.47 12.61
N ILE A 6 1.87 11.84 11.44
CA ILE A 6 0.70 10.99 11.10
C ILE A 6 1.04 9.50 11.06
N GLY A 7 2.33 9.16 11.01
CA GLY A 7 2.79 7.78 10.82
C GLY A 7 2.33 6.80 11.89
N ARG A 8 2.20 7.22 13.16
CA ARG A 8 1.71 6.33 14.22
C ARG A 8 0.26 5.90 13.98
N ARG A 9 -0.64 6.87 13.77
CA ARG A 9 -2.06 6.60 13.53
C ARG A 9 -2.26 5.73 12.29
N LEU A 10 -1.60 6.07 11.20
CA LEU A 10 -1.69 5.30 9.97
C LEU A 10 -1.22 3.84 10.15
N ASP A 11 -0.22 3.60 11.00
CA ASP A 11 0.32 2.27 11.28
C ASP A 11 -0.56 1.46 12.25
N GLU A 12 -1.27 2.13 13.17
CA GLU A 12 -2.27 1.53 14.07
C GLU A 12 -3.52 1.08 13.30
N GLU A 13 -3.96 1.88 12.33
CA GLU A 13 -5.13 1.58 11.49
C GLU A 13 -4.83 0.62 10.32
N GLN A 14 -3.57 0.22 10.12
CA GLN A 14 -3.24 -0.79 9.10
C GLN A 14 -3.71 -2.18 9.53
N PRO A 15 -4.29 -2.97 8.59
CA PRO A 15 -4.52 -4.39 8.81
C PRO A 15 -3.24 -5.11 9.24
N ARG A 16 -3.37 -6.11 10.11
CA ARG A 16 -2.23 -6.92 10.58
C ARG A 16 -1.54 -7.68 9.45
N GLU A 17 -2.28 -7.98 8.39
CA GLU A 17 -1.82 -8.68 7.19
C GLU A 17 -0.99 -7.78 6.26
N GLN A 18 -1.02 -6.45 6.45
CA GLN A 18 -0.25 -5.52 5.63
C GLN A 18 1.21 -5.50 6.08
N ALA A 19 2.13 -6.19 5.39
CA ALA A 19 3.56 -6.10 5.71
C ALA A 19 4.26 -4.89 5.06
N ARG A 20 3.77 -4.45 3.89
CA ARG A 20 4.43 -3.39 3.12
C ARG A 20 4.19 -2.03 3.77
N PHE A 21 5.23 -1.19 3.79
CA PHE A 21 5.20 0.17 4.36
C PHE A 21 4.92 0.25 5.86
N ARG A 22 5.03 -0.86 6.60
CA ARG A 22 4.99 -0.87 8.08
C ARG A 22 6.38 -1.09 8.67
N LYS A 23 6.65 -0.48 9.83
CA LYS A 23 7.98 -0.59 10.45
C LYS A 23 8.01 -1.89 11.26
N GLY A 24 9.03 -2.72 11.06
CA GLY A 24 9.19 -3.97 11.78
C GLY A 24 8.37 -5.13 11.22
N PHE A 25 7.71 -4.96 10.08
CA PHE A 25 7.02 -6.03 9.36
C PHE A 25 7.83 -6.45 8.13
N SER A 26 7.72 -7.73 7.77
CA SER A 26 8.41 -8.33 6.63
C SER A 26 7.45 -9.20 5.84
N THR A 27 7.69 -9.32 4.52
CA THR A 27 6.97 -10.29 3.68
C THR A 27 7.39 -11.73 3.94
N MET A 28 8.45 -11.95 4.73
CA MET A 28 8.98 -13.27 5.05
C MET A 28 7.94 -14.16 5.75
N ASP A 29 7.15 -13.61 6.68
CA ASP A 29 6.11 -14.36 7.39
C ASP A 29 4.99 -14.81 6.43
N HIS A 30 4.62 -13.95 5.48
CA HIS A 30 3.63 -14.29 4.45
C HIS A 30 4.15 -15.37 3.50
N ILE A 31 5.40 -15.27 3.06
CA ILE A 31 6.03 -16.29 2.22
C ILE A 31 6.09 -17.63 2.95
N HIS A 32 6.54 -17.62 4.21
CA HIS A 32 6.61 -18.83 5.03
C HIS A 32 5.22 -19.47 5.21
N THR A 33 4.20 -18.66 5.51
CA THR A 33 2.81 -19.13 5.66
C THR A 33 2.29 -19.77 4.37
N ASN A 34 2.51 -19.14 3.22
CA ASN A 34 2.10 -19.69 1.92
C ASN A 34 2.83 -21.00 1.60
N THR A 35 4.14 -21.06 1.82
CA THR A 35 4.93 -22.29 1.65
C THR A 35 4.38 -23.41 2.52
N ARG A 36 4.11 -23.13 3.79
CA ARG A 36 3.56 -24.11 4.73
C ARG A 36 2.17 -24.61 4.32
N LEU A 37 1.29 -23.72 3.86
CA LEU A 37 -0.03 -24.08 3.34
C LEU A 37 0.08 -25.04 2.15
N ILE A 38 1.00 -24.78 1.22
CA ILE A 38 1.25 -25.64 0.06
C ILE A 38 1.75 -27.02 0.51
N GLU A 39 2.69 -27.09 1.44
CA GLU A 39 3.23 -28.35 1.98
C GLU A 39 2.14 -29.21 2.63
N VAL A 40 1.38 -28.62 3.56
CA VAL A 40 0.32 -29.34 4.28
C VAL A 40 -0.77 -29.79 3.31
N SER A 41 -1.18 -28.96 2.35
CA SER A 41 -2.18 -29.37 1.37
C SER A 41 -1.74 -30.58 0.54
N ARG A 42 -0.45 -30.65 0.19
CA ARG A 42 0.14 -31.80 -0.53
C ARG A 42 0.19 -33.05 0.35
N GLU A 43 0.58 -32.92 1.62
CA GLU A 43 0.66 -34.01 2.58
C GLU A 43 -0.70 -34.70 2.77
N TYR A 44 -1.76 -33.91 2.99
CA TYR A 44 -3.11 -34.43 3.21
C TYR A 44 -3.92 -34.64 1.93
N LYS A 45 -3.30 -34.51 0.76
CA LYS A 45 -3.93 -34.65 -0.57
C LYS A 45 -5.21 -33.81 -0.70
N LYS A 46 -5.21 -32.61 -0.12
CA LYS A 46 -6.31 -31.65 -0.22
C LYS A 46 -6.07 -30.72 -1.42
N PRO A 47 -7.13 -30.34 -2.16
CA PRO A 47 -7.00 -29.31 -3.18
C PRO A 47 -6.76 -27.94 -2.52
N LEU A 48 -5.77 -27.20 -3.02
CA LEU A 48 -5.48 -25.82 -2.63
C LEU A 48 -5.47 -24.93 -3.87
N CYS A 49 -6.16 -23.79 -3.79
CA CYS A 49 -6.13 -22.74 -4.80
C CYS A 49 -5.57 -21.46 -4.15
N LEU A 50 -4.57 -20.85 -4.79
CA LEU A 50 -4.01 -19.56 -4.38
C LEU A 50 -4.20 -18.56 -5.53
N THR A 51 -4.73 -17.39 -5.22
CA THR A 51 -4.94 -16.30 -6.19
C THR A 51 -4.02 -15.13 -5.86
N PHE A 52 -3.19 -14.73 -6.82
CA PHE A 52 -2.30 -13.58 -6.70
C PHE A 52 -2.86 -12.44 -7.56
N ILE A 53 -3.12 -11.29 -6.92
CA ILE A 53 -3.65 -10.09 -7.59
C ILE A 53 -2.54 -9.04 -7.59
N ASP A 54 -2.13 -8.60 -8.77
CA ASP A 54 -1.22 -7.48 -8.95
C ASP A 54 -1.92 -6.34 -9.69
N LEU A 55 -1.70 -5.10 -9.23
CA LEU A 55 -2.36 -3.92 -9.78
C LEU A 55 -1.40 -3.18 -10.72
N LYS A 56 -1.79 -3.07 -11.98
CA LYS A 56 -1.03 -2.30 -12.98
C LYS A 56 -0.99 -0.82 -12.61
N LYS A 57 0.22 -0.28 -12.41
CA LYS A 57 0.45 1.14 -12.06
C LYS A 57 -0.34 1.62 -10.84
N ALA A 58 -0.37 0.82 -9.77
CA ALA A 58 -1.20 1.08 -8.58
C ALA A 58 -1.10 2.50 -7.99
N PHE A 59 0.06 3.17 -8.11
CA PHE A 59 0.23 4.54 -7.63
C PHE A 59 -0.21 5.61 -8.63
N ASP A 60 -0.19 5.31 -9.93
CA ASP A 60 -0.61 6.25 -10.98
C ASP A 60 -2.12 6.16 -11.25
N SER A 61 -2.73 5.01 -10.96
CA SER A 61 -4.13 4.73 -11.27
C SER A 61 -5.10 5.07 -10.12
N VAL A 62 -4.59 5.46 -8.95
CA VAL A 62 -5.43 5.72 -7.78
C VAL A 62 -6.12 7.08 -7.92
N GLU A 63 -7.42 7.11 -7.65
CA GLU A 63 -8.19 8.35 -7.64
C GLU A 63 -7.88 9.18 -6.38
N THR A 64 -7.58 10.47 -6.57
CA THR A 64 -7.23 11.38 -5.46
C THR A 64 -8.33 11.45 -4.40
N GLU A 65 -9.61 11.55 -4.78
CA GLU A 65 -10.71 11.64 -3.82
C GLU A 65 -10.87 10.34 -3.02
N ALA A 66 -10.67 9.17 -3.65
CA ALA A 66 -10.64 7.90 -2.94
C ALA A 66 -9.52 7.84 -1.88
N VAL A 67 -8.35 8.44 -2.16
CA VAL A 67 -7.27 8.59 -1.16
C VAL A 67 -7.70 9.51 -0.03
N MET A 68 -8.36 10.64 -0.31
CA MET A 68 -8.82 11.58 0.72
C MET A 68 -9.88 10.95 1.63
N GLU A 69 -10.80 10.17 1.07
CA GLU A 69 -11.79 9.40 1.81
C GLU A 69 -11.11 8.34 2.69
N ALA A 70 -10.17 7.56 2.14
CA ALA A 70 -9.43 6.55 2.90
C ALA A 70 -8.68 7.15 4.09
N LEU A 71 -8.07 8.33 3.93
CA LEU A 71 -7.40 9.05 5.03
C LEU A 71 -8.39 9.55 6.09
N THR A 72 -9.60 9.91 5.68
CA THR A 72 -10.69 10.28 6.61
C THR A 72 -11.13 9.07 7.44
N ASN A 73 -11.29 7.92 6.78
CA ASN A 73 -11.65 6.66 7.42
C ASN A 73 -10.56 6.14 8.38
N GLN A 74 -9.28 6.43 8.10
CA GLN A 74 -8.16 6.14 9.01
C GLN A 74 -8.00 7.18 10.15
N ALA A 75 -9.06 7.94 10.46
CA ALA A 75 -9.12 8.89 11.57
C ALA A 75 -7.97 9.91 11.60
N LEU A 76 -7.45 10.30 10.42
CA LEU A 76 -6.51 11.41 10.35
C LEU A 76 -7.23 12.73 10.67
N PRO A 77 -6.60 13.64 11.44
CA PRO A 77 -7.19 14.94 11.70
C PRO A 77 -7.47 15.71 10.40
N THR A 78 -8.68 16.24 10.28
CA THR A 78 -9.17 17.00 9.12
C THR A 78 -8.21 18.08 8.60
N PRO A 79 -7.46 18.83 9.44
CA PRO A 79 -6.48 19.80 8.95
C PRO A 79 -5.42 19.18 8.03
N TYR A 80 -4.96 17.96 8.31
CA TYR A 80 -3.96 17.29 7.46
C TYR A 80 -4.55 16.87 6.12
N ILE A 81 -5.78 16.36 6.11
CA ILE A 81 -6.48 15.95 4.89
C ILE A 81 -6.73 17.17 3.99
N LYS A 82 -7.13 18.31 4.57
CA LYS A 82 -7.29 19.57 3.83
C LYS A 82 -6.00 20.01 3.14
N ILE A 83 -4.88 20.02 3.87
CA ILE A 83 -3.56 20.37 3.32
C ILE A 83 -3.18 19.41 2.19
N LEU A 84 -3.34 18.10 2.39
CA LEU A 84 -3.05 17.12 1.35
C LEU A 84 -3.92 17.36 0.10
N ARG A 85 -5.22 17.63 0.27
CA ARG A 85 -6.11 17.90 -0.86
C ARG A 85 -5.71 19.15 -1.64
N GLU A 86 -5.32 20.22 -0.95
CA GLU A 86 -4.82 21.44 -1.59
C GLU A 86 -3.50 21.20 -2.34
N LEU A 87 -2.59 20.41 -1.76
CA LEU A 87 -1.34 20.02 -2.41
C LEU A 87 -1.60 19.26 -3.72
N TYR A 88 -2.50 18.27 -3.71
CA TYR A 88 -2.79 17.46 -4.89
C TYR A 88 -3.61 18.20 -5.96
N ARG A 89 -4.43 19.20 -5.58
CA ARG A 89 -5.22 20.00 -6.54
C ARG A 89 -4.37 20.93 -7.41
N ASN A 90 -3.28 21.46 -6.85
CA ASN A 90 -2.46 22.49 -7.48
C ASN A 90 -1.11 21.97 -7.97
N PHE A 91 -0.91 20.66 -8.00
CA PHE A 91 0.39 20.08 -8.34
C PHE A 91 0.58 19.97 -9.85
N THR A 92 1.59 20.66 -10.38
CA THR A 92 2.06 20.47 -11.76
C THR A 92 3.49 19.93 -11.70
N THR A 93 3.69 18.69 -12.16
CA THR A 93 5.03 18.11 -12.30
C THR A 93 5.47 18.21 -13.75
N LYS A 94 6.56 18.93 -14.01
CA LYS A 94 7.25 18.87 -15.30
C LYS A 94 8.37 17.85 -15.21
N ILE A 95 8.24 16.75 -15.95
CA ILE A 95 9.29 15.73 -16.08
C ILE A 95 9.88 15.90 -17.48
N THR A 96 11.18 16.14 -17.57
CA THR A 96 11.91 16.13 -18.84
C THR A 96 12.58 14.76 -18.96
N PRO A 97 12.13 13.89 -19.89
CA PRO A 97 12.76 12.59 -20.09
C PRO A 97 14.18 12.77 -20.64
N PHE A 98 15.16 12.11 -20.03
CA PHE A 98 16.51 12.00 -20.60
C PHE A 98 16.54 10.84 -21.60
N TYR A 99 15.86 10.98 -22.73
CA TYR A 99 16.19 10.16 -23.89
C TYR A 99 17.06 11.02 -24.82
N LYS A 100 18.34 10.66 -24.90
CA LYS A 100 19.13 10.95 -26.11
C LYS A 100 18.66 9.91 -27.12
N ASP A 101 18.12 10.37 -28.24
CA ASP A 101 17.89 9.53 -29.40
C ASP A 101 19.20 8.80 -29.73
N ILE A 102 19.15 7.46 -29.72
CA ILE A 102 20.18 6.60 -30.31
C ILE A 102 19.74 6.33 -31.74
#